data_AF-A0A6D0IAV5-F1
#
_entry.id   AF-A0A6D0IAV5-F1
#
_cell.length_a   1.000
_cell.length_b   1.000
_cell.length_c   1.000
_cell.angle_alpha   90.00
_cell.angle_beta   90.00
_cell.angle_gamma   90.00
#
_symmetry.space_group_name_H-M   'P 1'
#
loop_
_entity.id
_entity.type
_entity.pdbx_description
1 polymer ?
#
loop_
_entity_poly.entity_id
_entity_poly.type
_entity_poly.pdbx_seq_one_letter_code
_entity_poly.pdbx_strand_id
1 'polypeptide(L)' 'MSNRKYFGTDGIRGRVGDAPITPDFVLKLGWAAGKV' A
#
# COMPACT_ATOMS: atom_id res chain seq x y z
N MET A 1 0.79 17.01 10.35
CA MET A 1 1.36 15.68 10.01
C MET A 1 0.78 15.27 8.67
N SER A 2 1.61 14.86 7.72
CA SER A 2 1.21 14.62 6.33
C SER A 2 0.10 13.57 6.25
N ASN A 3 -0.95 13.86 5.48
CA ASN A 3 -2.12 13.00 5.30
C ASN A 3 -1.77 11.78 4.43
N ARG A 4 -0.95 10.86 4.96
CA ARG A 4 -0.60 9.61 4.29
C ARG A 4 -1.79 8.66 4.39
N LYS A 5 -2.58 8.62 3.32
CA LYS A 5 -3.83 7.84 3.22
C LYS A 5 -3.66 6.34 3.51
N TYR A 6 -2.49 5.77 3.20
CA TYR A 6 -2.27 4.32 3.29
C TYR A 6 -1.17 3.89 4.26
N PHE A 7 -0.19 4.76 4.53
CA PHE A 7 0.99 4.41 5.33
C PHE A 7 0.88 4.93 6.75
N GLY A 8 0.57 4.01 7.69
CA GLY A 8 0.66 4.24 9.13
C GLY A 8 2.03 3.86 9.70
N THR A 9 2.11 3.68 11.02
CA THR A 9 3.37 3.30 11.72
C THR A 9 3.96 2.00 11.19
N ASP A 10 3.11 0.99 10.98
CA ASP A 10 3.52 -0.35 10.50
C ASP A 10 3.19 -0.53 9.01
N GLY A 11 3.18 0.56 8.24
CA GLY A 11 2.86 0.55 6.81
C GLY A 11 1.38 0.37 6.52
N ILE A 12 1.06 -0.43 5.49
CA ILE A 12 -0.31 -0.68 5.01
C ILE A 12 -0.82 -1.99 5.60
N ARG A 13 -2.00 -1.97 6.25
CA ARG A 13 -2.62 -3.15 6.89
C ARG A 13 -4.07 -3.34 6.44
N GLY A 14 -4.54 -4.58 6.51
CA GLY A 14 -5.91 -4.98 6.16
C GLY A 14 -6.02 -6.48 5.92
N ARG A 15 -7.23 -6.95 5.61
CA ARG A 15 -7.48 -8.35 5.25
C ARG A 15 -7.12 -8.59 3.78
N VAL A 16 -6.47 -9.71 3.49
CA VAL A 16 -6.15 -10.11 2.11
C VAL A 16 -7.44 -10.27 1.30
N GLY A 17 -7.47 -9.62 0.14
CA GLY A 17 -8.64 -9.58 -0.75
C GLY A 17 -9.50 -8.34 -0.59
N ASP A 18 -9.38 -7.62 0.54
CA ASP A 18 -10.07 -6.35 0.77
C ASP A 18 -9.14 -5.17 0.49
N ALA A 19 -9.67 -4.07 -0.03
CA ALA A 19 -8.86 -2.87 -0.27
C ALA A 19 -8.28 -2.32 1.06
N PRO A 20 -6.99 -1.92 1.13
CA PRO A 20 -6.01 -1.87 0.05
C PRO A 20 -5.16 -3.15 -0.15
N ILE A 21 -5.36 -4.23 0.61
CA ILE A 21 -4.57 -5.46 0.55
C ILE A 21 -5.08 -6.38 -0.59
N THR A 22 -5.00 -5.86 -1.81
CA THR A 22 -5.35 -6.58 -3.04
C THR A 22 -4.11 -6.78 -3.92
N PRO A 23 -4.03 -7.87 -4.71
CA PRO A 23 -2.88 -8.12 -5.59
C PRO A 23 -2.58 -6.96 -6.54
N ASP A 24 -3.61 -6.38 -7.17
CA ASP A 24 -3.46 -5.25 -8.10
C ASP A 24 -2.82 -4.03 -7.43
N PHE A 25 -3.29 -3.68 -6.24
CA PHE A 25 -2.75 -2.55 -5.48
C PHE A 25 -1.28 -2.79 -5.09
N VAL A 26 -0.96 -3.98 -4.56
CA VAL A 26 0.41 -4.30 -4.12
C VAL A 26 1.38 -4.37 -5.29
N LEU A 27 0.96 -4.89 -6.45
CA LEU A 27 1.77 -4.90 -7.67
C LEU A 27 2.11 -3.48 -8.13
N LYS A 28 1.10 -2.60 -8.21
CA LYS A 28 1.31 -1.18 -8.57
C LYS A 28 2.20 -0.47 -7.56
N LEU A 29 2.02 -0.76 -6.27
CA LEU A 29 2.87 -0.21 -5.21
C LEU A 29 4.33 -0.65 -5.37
N GLY A 30 4.57 -1.94 -5.64
CA GLY A 30 5.92 -2.47 -5.85
C GLY A 30 6.62 -1.82 -7.05
N TRP A 31 5.90 -1.60 -8.16
CA TRP A 31 6.41 -0.87 -9.32
C TRP A 31 6.77 0.57 -8.99
N ALA A 32 5.90 1.27 -8.26
CA ALA A 32 6.15 2.65 -7.85
C ALA A 32 7.33 2.76 -6.87
N ALA A 33 7.49 1.80 -5.96
CA ALA A 33 8.59 1.77 -5.00
C ALA A 33 9.94 1.37 -5.63
N GLY A 34 9.92 0.50 -6.65
CA GLY A 34 11.12 0.03 -7.35
C GLY A 34 11.62 0.98 -8.45
N LYS A 35 10.81 1.94 -8.88
CA LYS A 35 11.22 2.98 -9.82
C LYS A 35 11.95 4.10 -9.07
N VAL A 36 13.29 4.09 -9.12
CA VAL A 36 14.16 5.20 -8.69
C VAL A 36 14.32 6.25 -9.77
#